data_AF-A0A9E6JQ97-F1
#
_entry.id   AF-A0A9E6JQ97-F1
#
_cell.length_a   1.000
_cell.length_b   1.000
_cell.length_c   1.000
_cell.angle_alpha   90.00
_cell.angle_beta   90.00
_cell.angle_gamma   90.00
#
_symmetry.space_group_name_H-M   'P 1'
#
loop_
_entity.id
_entity.type
_entity.pdbx_description
1 polymer ?
#
loop_
_entity_poly.entity_id
_entity_poly.type
_entity_poly.pdbx_seq_one_letter_code
_entity_poly.pdbx_strand_id
1 'polypeptide(L)'
;MISWHSNKIKSDLSLDLYNKYFNLKNKKVEIILKDKSVLTGVFIGFFKGDEDAHEPYIIKWHLVDENDIMSMGIDIFGYMTGKIVKQTDIVEIRFYDDNSVMKF
;
A
#
# COMPACT_ATOMS: atom_id res chain seq x y z
N MET A 1 14.57 15.16 -38.39
CA MET A 1 14.42 15.83 -37.08
C MET A 1 13.66 14.86 -36.19
N ILE A 2 14.37 14.08 -35.38
CA ILE A 2 13.76 13.03 -34.55
C ILE A 2 13.45 13.69 -33.20
N SER A 3 12.16 13.91 -32.91
CA SER A 3 11.74 14.42 -31.60
C SER A 3 11.84 13.30 -30.58
N TRP A 4 12.79 13.42 -29.65
CA TRP A 4 12.81 12.60 -28.44
C TRP A 4 11.61 13.00 -27.59
N HIS A 5 10.52 12.22 -27.68
CA HIS A 5 9.50 12.26 -26.64
C HIS A 5 10.17 11.67 -25.39
N SER A 6 10.56 12.54 -24.46
CA SER A 6 10.90 12.13 -23.11
C SER A 6 9.66 11.47 -22.52
N ASN A 7 9.62 10.13 -22.54
CA ASN A 7 8.69 9.36 -21.74
C ASN A 7 9.01 9.70 -20.29
N LYS A 8 8.30 10.70 -19.75
CA LYS A 8 8.29 11.02 -18.34
C LYS A 8 7.81 9.73 -17.65
N ILE A 9 8.74 8.95 -17.09
CA ILE A 9 8.41 7.77 -16.29
C ILE A 9 7.47 8.27 -15.21
N LYS A 10 6.18 7.92 -15.32
CA LYS A 10 5.18 8.23 -14.32
C LYS A 10 5.66 7.48 -13.06
N SER A 11 5.95 8.19 -11.97
CA SER A 11 6.43 7.53 -10.75
C SER A 11 5.37 6.51 -10.30
N ASP A 12 5.80 5.28 -10.06
CA ASP A 12 4.95 4.26 -9.49
C ASP A 12 4.88 4.50 -7.99
N LEU A 13 3.88 5.28 -7.58
CA LEU A 13 3.63 5.58 -6.17
C LEU A 13 3.42 4.33 -5.33
N SER A 14 3.01 3.21 -5.93
CA SER A 14 2.84 1.95 -5.20
C SER A 14 4.20 1.32 -4.86
N LEU A 15 5.19 1.45 -5.76
CA LEU A 15 6.57 1.06 -5.50
C LEU A 15 7.27 2.01 -4.52
N ASP A 16 7.02 3.31 -4.62
CA ASP A 16 7.53 4.30 -3.67
C ASP A 16 7.01 4.01 -2.25
N LEU A 17 5.71 3.64 -2.13
CA LEU A 17 5.11 3.20 -0.88
C LEU A 17 5.78 1.92 -0.36
N TYR A 18 5.95 0.91 -1.21
CA TYR A 18 6.62 -0.35 -0.84
C TYR A 18 8.02 -0.07 -0.26
N ASN A 19 8.84 0.65 -1.02
CA ASN A 19 10.23 0.94 -0.64
C ASN A 19 10.29 1.72 0.67
N LYS A 20 9.42 2.71 0.86
CA LYS A 20 9.36 3.45 2.11
C LYS A 20 8.91 2.57 3.27
N TYR A 21 7.74 1.95 3.14
CA TYR A 21 7.08 1.22 4.20
C TYR A 21 7.94 0.07 4.74
N PHE A 22 8.57 -0.72 3.85
CA PHE A 22 9.37 -1.86 4.27
C PHE A 22 10.71 -1.46 4.92
N ASN A 23 11.14 -0.20 4.80
CA ASN A 23 12.30 0.34 5.51
C ASN A 23 12.01 0.96 6.89
N LEU A 24 10.73 1.15 7.25
CA LEU A 24 10.35 1.73 8.56
C LEU A 24 10.65 0.78 9.73
N LYS A 25 10.90 1.32 10.93
CA LYS A 25 11.01 0.49 12.15
C LYS A 25 9.62 0.18 12.71
N ASN A 26 8.79 1.21 12.87
CA ASN A 26 7.38 1.09 13.20
C ASN A 26 6.56 0.96 11.91
N LYS A 27 5.84 -0.16 11.75
CA LYS A 27 5.04 -0.46 10.57
C LYS A 27 3.62 0.07 10.62
N LYS A 28 3.23 0.75 11.70
CA LYS A 28 1.86 1.29 11.84
C LYS A 28 1.63 2.45 10.89
N VAL A 29 0.49 2.42 10.19
CA VAL A 29 0.04 3.45 9.26
C VAL A 29 -1.42 3.83 9.50
N GLU A 30 -1.75 5.08 9.16
CA GLU A 30 -3.13 5.56 8.97
C GLU A 30 -3.34 5.82 7.48
N ILE A 31 -4.43 5.31 6.92
CA ILE A 31 -4.78 5.40 5.50
C ILE A 31 -6.10 6.14 5.39
N ILE A 32 -6.10 7.22 4.62
CA ILE A 32 -7.31 7.96 4.25
C ILE A 32 -7.68 7.53 2.83
N LEU A 33 -8.91 7.01 2.68
CA LEU A 33 -9.44 6.57 1.40
C LEU A 33 -10.31 7.66 0.75
N LYS A 34 -10.58 7.52 -0.55
CA LYS A 34 -11.40 8.45 -1.34
C LYS A 34 -12.84 8.58 -0.84
N ASP A 35 -13.37 7.53 -0.22
CA ASP A 35 -14.68 7.54 0.43
C ASP A 35 -14.67 8.24 1.81
N LYS A 36 -13.53 8.84 2.19
CA LYS A 36 -13.26 9.50 3.48
C LYS A 36 -13.16 8.55 4.67
N SER A 37 -13.19 7.24 4.45
CA SER A 37 -12.91 6.30 5.51
C SER A 37 -11.44 6.39 5.93
N VAL A 38 -11.20 6.16 7.22
CA VAL A 38 -9.87 6.14 7.82
C VAL A 38 -9.62 4.73 8.34
N LEU A 39 -8.52 4.14 7.89
CA LEU A 39 -8.08 2.81 8.32
C LEU A 39 -6.75 2.94 9.05
N THR A 40 -6.59 2.24 10.17
CA THR A 40 -5.30 2.16 10.87
C THR A 40 -4.87 0.71 10.93
N GLY A 41 -3.58 0.44 10.71
CA GLY A 41 -3.09 -0.92 10.73
C GLY A 41 -1.66 -1.08 10.22
N VAL A 42 -1.34 -2.31 9.84
CA VAL A 42 -0.04 -2.73 9.31
C VAL A 42 -0.27 -3.48 8.00
N PHE A 43 0.43 -3.10 6.95
CA PHE A 43 0.49 -3.90 5.73
C PHE A 43 1.32 -5.17 5.96
N ILE A 44 0.71 -6.31 5.67
CA ILE A 44 1.36 -7.64 5.76
C ILE A 44 1.59 -8.29 4.40
N GLY A 45 1.01 -7.72 3.34
CA GLY A 45 1.13 -8.24 1.99
C GLY A 45 0.53 -7.30 0.96
N PHE A 46 0.69 -7.68 -0.31
CA PHE A 46 0.18 -6.91 -1.44
C PHE A 46 -0.13 -7.83 -2.63
N PHE A 47 -0.92 -7.29 -3.55
CA PHE A 47 -1.26 -7.93 -4.82
C PHE A 47 -0.64 -7.12 -5.94
N LYS A 48 0.19 -7.76 -6.77
CA LYS A 48 0.72 -7.17 -7.99
C LYS A 48 -0.32 -7.30 -9.11
N GLY A 49 -0.42 -6.29 -9.96
CA GLY A 49 -1.23 -6.37 -11.17
C GLY A 49 -0.62 -7.32 -12.20
N ASP A 50 -1.37 -7.57 -13.26
CA ASP A 50 -0.95 -8.45 -14.36
C ASP A 50 0.03 -7.71 -15.28
N GLU A 51 1.21 -8.29 -15.48
CA GLU A 51 2.24 -7.74 -16.36
C GLU A 51 1.78 -7.73 -17.82
N ASP A 52 1.06 -8.77 -18.26
CA ASP A 52 0.56 -8.89 -19.63
C ASP A 52 -0.58 -7.89 -19.90
N ALA A 53 -1.30 -7.49 -18.85
CA ALA A 53 -2.31 -6.44 -18.89
C ALA A 53 -1.73 -5.01 -18.75
N HIS A 54 -0.39 -4.87 -18.74
CA HIS A 54 0.32 -3.60 -18.55
C HIS A 54 0.07 -2.94 -17.18
N GLU A 55 -0.16 -3.74 -16.13
CA GLU A 55 -0.29 -3.30 -14.75
C GLU A 55 0.85 -3.87 -13.86
N PRO A 56 2.14 -3.62 -14.14
CA PRO A 56 3.26 -4.24 -13.42
C PRO A 56 3.44 -3.72 -11.97
N TYR A 57 2.51 -2.90 -11.48
CA TYR A 57 2.55 -2.21 -10.20
C TYR A 57 1.68 -2.89 -9.14
N ILE A 58 1.84 -2.49 -7.87
CA ILE A 58 1.00 -2.99 -6.78
C ILE A 58 -0.39 -2.38 -6.90
N ILE A 59 -1.41 -3.23 -6.97
CA ILE A 59 -2.80 -2.82 -7.17
C ILE A 59 -3.63 -2.87 -5.89
N LYS A 60 -3.23 -3.69 -4.90
CA LYS A 60 -3.94 -3.81 -3.62
C LYS A 60 -2.98 -4.12 -2.47
N TRP A 61 -3.35 -3.70 -1.27
CA TRP A 61 -2.63 -3.94 -0.03
C TRP A 61 -3.49 -4.75 0.94
N HIS A 62 -2.85 -5.66 1.67
CA HIS A 62 -3.48 -6.39 2.77
C HIS A 62 -3.11 -5.72 4.08
N LEU A 63 -4.09 -5.02 4.67
CA LEU A 63 -3.97 -4.29 5.91
C LEU A 63 -4.60 -5.09 7.05
N VAL A 64 -3.87 -5.30 8.14
CA VAL A 64 -4.40 -5.91 9.37
C VAL A 64 -4.34 -4.92 10.53
N ASP A 65 -5.15 -5.16 11.55
CA ASP A 65 -5.00 -4.45 12.82
C ASP A 65 -3.66 -4.82 13.47
N GLU A 66 -3.13 -3.93 14.31
CA GLU A 66 -1.87 -4.17 15.04
C GLU A 66 -1.95 -5.42 15.92
N ASN A 67 -3.13 -5.69 16.48
CA ASN A 67 -3.36 -6.87 17.32
C ASN A 67 -3.32 -8.18 16.52
N ASP A 68 -3.56 -8.12 15.21
CA ASP A 68 -3.62 -9.29 14.32
C ASP A 68 -2.28 -9.57 13.61
N ILE A 69 -1.23 -8.76 13.86
CA ILE A 69 0.08 -8.94 13.23
C ILE A 69 0.70 -10.28 13.61
N MET A 70 0.59 -10.68 14.89
CA MET A 70 1.22 -11.91 15.38
C MET A 70 0.72 -13.16 14.68
N SER A 71 -0.48 -13.09 14.12
CA SER A 71 -1.08 -14.19 13.38
C SER A 71 -0.92 -14.05 11.86
N MET A 72 -0.12 -13.06 11.41
CA MET A 72 0.11 -12.74 9.99
C MET A 72 -1.19 -12.56 9.22
N GLY A 73 -2.22 -12.02 9.87
CA GLY A 73 -3.54 -11.86 9.25
C GLY A 73 -4.30 -13.18 9.06
N ILE A 74 -4.07 -14.17 9.92
CA ILE A 74 -4.80 -15.45 9.94
C ILE A 74 -5.40 -15.64 11.34
N ASP A 75 -6.69 -15.91 11.47
CA ASP A 75 -7.27 -16.18 12.80
C ASP A 75 -7.02 -17.62 13.29
N ILE A 76 -7.48 -17.93 14.51
CA ILE A 76 -7.36 -19.25 15.13
C ILE A 76 -8.07 -20.38 14.35
N PHE A 77 -8.94 -20.04 13.40
CA PHE A 77 -9.66 -20.98 12.54
C PHE A 77 -9.03 -21.09 11.15
N GLY A 78 -7.95 -20.35 10.87
CA GLY A 78 -7.27 -20.35 9.58
C GLY A 78 -7.87 -19.38 8.56
N TYR A 79 -8.79 -18.50 8.94
CA TYR A 79 -9.35 -17.51 8.03
C TYR A 79 -8.44 -16.29 7.91
N MET A 80 -8.35 -15.73 6.69
CA MET A 80 -7.67 -14.45 6.51
C MET A 80 -8.44 -13.33 7.22
N THR A 81 -7.74 -12.58 8.06
CA THR A 81 -8.25 -11.38 8.74
C THR A 81 -7.72 -10.12 8.08
N GLY A 82 -8.25 -8.96 8.48
CA GLY A 82 -7.87 -7.67 7.91
C GLY A 82 -8.70 -7.24 6.69
N LYS A 83 -8.19 -6.25 5.97
CA LYS A 83 -8.86 -5.55 4.88
C LYS A 83 -7.97 -5.51 3.65
N ILE A 84 -8.59 -5.69 2.49
CA ILE A 84 -7.93 -5.45 1.21
C ILE A 84 -8.22 -4.01 0.78
N VAL A 85 -7.16 -3.21 0.65
CA VAL A 85 -7.23 -1.80 0.24
C VAL A 85 -6.72 -1.68 -1.19
N LYS A 86 -7.52 -1.16 -2.11
CA LYS A 86 -7.06 -0.92 -3.49
C LYS A 86 -6.13 0.29 -3.52
N GLN A 87 -5.02 0.18 -4.24
CA GLN A 87 -4.06 1.27 -4.45
C GLN A 87 -4.74 2.53 -4.99
N THR A 88 -5.69 2.36 -5.91
CA THR A 88 -6.43 3.47 -6.54
C THR A 88 -7.41 4.17 -5.61
N ASP A 89 -7.74 3.60 -4.45
CA ASP A 89 -8.70 4.18 -3.51
C ASP A 89 -8.00 4.98 -2.41
N ILE A 90 -6.68 4.91 -2.32
CA ILE A 90 -5.87 5.63 -1.32
C ILE A 90 -5.76 7.10 -1.75
N VAL A 91 -5.94 8.01 -0.79
CA VAL A 91 -5.68 9.45 -0.93
C VAL A 91 -4.39 9.82 -0.23
N GLU A 92 -4.23 9.33 1.01
CA GLU A 92 -3.12 9.68 1.87
C GLU A 92 -2.77 8.52 2.79
N ILE A 93 -1.48 8.36 3.06
CA ILE A 93 -0.96 7.47 4.11
C ILE A 93 -0.08 8.30 5.04
N ARG A 94 -0.35 8.20 6.35
CA ARG A 94 0.52 8.72 7.41
C ARG A 94 1.27 7.58 8.06
N PHE A 95 2.57 7.77 8.24
CA PHE A 95 3.46 6.77 8.83
C PHE A 95 3.76 7.16 10.27
N TYR A 96 3.46 6.27 11.22
CA TYR A 96 3.67 6.56 12.65
C TYR A 96 5.16 6.49 13.06
N ASP A 97 6.03 5.93 12.21
CA ASP A 97 7.47 5.84 12.47
C ASP A 97 8.16 7.21 12.49
N ASP A 98 7.82 8.05 11.52
CA ASP A 98 8.51 9.32 11.25
C ASP A 98 7.54 10.52 11.09
N ASN A 99 6.24 10.31 11.30
CA ASN A 99 5.15 11.28 11.09
C ASN A 99 5.07 11.83 9.66
N SER A 100 5.73 11.18 8.70
CA SER A 100 5.67 11.61 7.31
C SER A 100 4.34 11.23 6.67
N VAL A 101 4.05 11.88 5.55
CA VAL A 101 2.80 11.71 4.81
C VAL A 101 3.11 11.43 3.34
N MET A 102 2.44 10.44 2.76
CA MET A 102 2.49 10.16 1.32
C MET A 102 1.10 10.34 0.72
N LYS A 103 1.03 11.03 -0.41
CA LYS A 103 -0.22 11.35 -1.12
C LYS A 103 -0.27 10.65 -2.47
N PHE A 104 -1.48 10.26 -2.89
CA PHE A 104 -1.76 9.46 -4.08
C PHE A 104 -2.75 10.14 -5.02
#